data_AF-A0AAJ6EYC6-F1
#
_entry.id   AF-A0AAJ6EYC6-F1
#
_cell.length_a   1.000
_cell.length_b   1.000
_cell.length_c   1.000
_cell.angle_alpha   90.00
_cell.angle_beta   90.00
_cell.angle_gamma   90.00
#
_symmetry.space_group_name_H-M   'P 1'
#
loop_
_entity.id
_entity.type
_entity.pdbx_description
1 polymer ?
#
loop_
_entity_poly.entity_id
_entity_poly.type
_entity_poly.pdbx_seq_one_letter_code
_entity_poly.pdbx_strand_id
1 'polypeptide(L)' 'MTFEINAAIDERTTGDCSLCRRKNALMTKVHESELVILSGEDLLSAYAWNTHRAKHFACPRCGVYTFQLTLPPSFIQS' A
#
# COMPACT_ATOMS: atom_id res chain seq x y z
N MET A 1 -6.57 -1.67 -12.85
CA MET A 1 -6.83 -2.08 -11.47
C MET A 1 -7.81 -1.07 -10.90
N THR A 2 -8.84 -1.57 -10.22
CA THR A 2 -9.83 -0.72 -9.58
C THR A 2 -10.02 -1.25 -8.16
N PHE A 3 -10.18 -0.34 -7.21
CA PHE A 3 -10.43 -0.66 -5.82
C PHE A 3 -11.44 0.32 -5.24
N GLU A 4 -12.12 -0.13 -4.20
CA GLU A 4 -13.05 0.65 -3.39
C GLU A 4 -12.47 0.80 -1.99
N ILE A 5 -12.69 1.97 -1.39
CA ILE A 5 -12.33 2.24 0.00
C ILE A 5 -13.61 2.70 0.71
N ASN A 6 -14.05 1.92 1.69
CA ASN A 6 -15.26 2.16 2.48
C ASN A 6 -14.95 2.80 3.84
N ALA A 7 -14.15 3.85 3.83
CA ALA A 7 -13.74 4.54 5.04
C ALA A 7 -13.74 6.06 4.86
N ALA A 8 -13.96 6.78 5.96
CA ALA A 8 -13.78 8.23 6.00
C ALA A 8 -12.30 8.59 5.80
N ILE A 9 -12.02 9.65 5.04
CA ILE A 9 -10.67 10.15 4.79
C ILE A 9 -10.41 11.33 5.73
N ASP A 10 -10.20 11.02 7.00
CA ASP A 10 -10.06 12.03 8.06
C ASP A 10 -8.61 12.50 8.22
N GLU A 11 -7.65 11.58 8.06
CA GLU A 11 -6.23 11.86 8.19
C GLU A 11 -5.51 11.61 6.86
N ARG A 12 -4.53 12.46 6.56
CA ARG A 12 -3.60 12.28 5.44
C ARG A 12 -2.18 12.28 5.97
N THR A 13 -1.40 11.28 5.58
CA THR A 13 -0.04 11.08 6.06
C THR A 13 0.90 10.85 4.87
N THR A 14 2.15 11.28 5.03
CA THR A 14 3.28 10.90 4.17
C THR A 14 4.33 10.20 5.02
N GLY A 15 5.01 9.19 4.48
CA GLY A 15 6.19 8.63 5.14
C GLY A 15 7.45 9.47 4.90
N ASP A 16 8.33 9.52 5.90
CA ASP A 16 9.59 10.29 5.88
C ASP A 16 10.82 9.47 5.42
N CYS A 17 10.67 8.14 5.27
CA CYS A 17 11.75 7.29 4.78
C CYS A 17 12.08 7.58 3.31
N SER A 18 13.29 7.17 2.89
CA SER A 18 13.80 7.43 1.53
C SER A 18 12.86 6.92 0.42
N LEU A 19 12.24 5.76 0.61
CA LEU A 19 11.29 5.19 -0.35
C LEU A 19 9.99 6.02 -0.44
N CYS A 20 9.41 6.39 0.71
CA CYS A 20 8.19 7.18 0.75
C CYS A 20 8.42 8.59 0.17
N ARG A 21 9.56 9.21 0.49
CA ARG A 21 9.97 10.49 -0.11
C ARG A 21 10.12 10.40 -1.62
N ARG A 22 10.69 9.31 -2.14
CA ARG A 22 10.81 9.08 -3.60
C ARG A 22 9.46 8.89 -4.28
N LYS A 23 8.51 8.23 -3.61
CA LYS A 23 7.14 8.04 -4.13
C LYS A 23 6.31 9.33 -4.09
N ASN A 24 6.59 10.21 -3.13
CA ASN A 24 5.86 11.45 -2.90
C ASN A 24 4.32 11.23 -2.84
N ALA A 25 3.91 10.15 -2.19
CA ALA A 25 2.50 9.74 -2.12
C ALA A 25 1.87 10.25 -0.82
N LEU A 26 0.74 10.95 -0.96
CA LEU A 26 -0.14 11.29 0.17
C LEU A 26 -1.12 10.13 0.37
N MET A 27 -1.17 9.59 1.59
CA MET A 27 -1.91 8.37 1.90
C MET A 27 -2.90 8.60 3.03
N THR A 28 -3.99 7.86 3.04
CA THR A 28 -4.86 7.69 4.22
C THR A 28 -4.70 6.27 4.76
N LYS A 29 -4.81 6.10 6.08
CA LYS A 29 -4.79 4.78 6.71
C LYS A 29 -6.23 4.30 6.87
N VAL A 30 -6.47 3.07 6.46
CA VAL A 30 -7.76 2.39 6.61
C VAL A 30 -7.51 0.98 7.11
N HIS A 31 -8.52 0.37 7.73
CA HIS A 31 -8.46 -1.04 8.07
C HIS A 31 -8.50 -1.88 6.79
N GLU A 32 -7.85 -3.05 6.77
CA GLU A 32 -7.78 -3.89 5.56
C GLU A 32 -9.16 -4.35 5.08
N SER A 33 -10.12 -4.52 5.99
CA SER A 33 -11.52 -4.85 5.63
C SER A 33 -12.24 -3.75 4.86
N GLU A 34 -11.75 -2.51 4.92
CA GLU A 34 -12.36 -1.36 4.24
C GLU A 34 -11.79 -1.14 2.83
N LEU A 35 -10.80 -1.94 2.40
CA LEU A 35 -10.25 -1.88 1.05
C LEU A 35 -10.64 -3.14 0.28
N VAL A 36 -11.35 -2.95 -0.83
CA VAL A 36 -11.79 -4.05 -1.70
C VAL A 36 -11.21 -3.86 -3.10
N ILE A 37 -10.49 -4.87 -3.60
CA ILE A 37 -10.02 -4.88 -4.98
C ILE A 37 -11.19 -5.33 -5.87
N LEU A 38 -11.63 -4.47 -6.77
CA LEU A 38 -12.74 -4.76 -7.67
C LEU A 38 -12.30 -5.42 -8.98
N SER A 39 -11.10 -5.08 -9.47
CA SER A 39 -10.54 -5.68 -10.69
C SER A 39 -9.02 -5.52 -10.81
N GLY A 40 -8.40 -6.42 -11.58
CA GLY A 40 -6.97 -6.38 -11.89
C GLY A 40 -6.07 -6.87 -10.75
N GLU A 41 -6.56 -7.81 -9.93
CA GLU A 41 -5.78 -8.42 -8.85
C GLU A 41 -4.57 -9.20 -9.38
N ASP A 42 -4.71 -9.83 -10.55
CA ASP A 42 -3.63 -10.47 -11.31
C ASP A 42 -2.51 -9.49 -11.72
N LEU A 43 -2.83 -8.20 -11.77
CA LEU A 43 -1.89 -7.12 -12.08
C LEU A 43 -1.35 -6.44 -10.81
N LEU A 44 -1.69 -6.90 -9.61
CA LEU A 44 -1.09 -6.40 -8.37
C LEU A 44 0.32 -6.96 -8.22
N SER A 45 1.32 -6.13 -8.53
CA SER A 45 2.71 -6.44 -8.20
C SER A 45 3.04 -5.85 -6.84
N ALA A 46 3.51 -6.71 -5.92
CA ALA A 46 3.93 -6.32 -4.59
C ALA A 46 5.46 -6.41 -4.45
N TYR A 47 6.04 -5.48 -3.72
CA TYR A 47 7.42 -5.62 -3.26
C TYR A 47 7.56 -5.20 -1.80
N ALA A 48 8.50 -5.83 -1.11
CA ALA A 48 8.92 -5.45 0.24
C ALA A 48 10.37 -4.98 0.19
N TRP A 49 10.75 -4.09 1.09
CA TRP A 49 12.11 -3.55 1.17
C TRP A 49 12.53 -3.34 2.62
N ASN A 50 13.84 -3.25 2.86
CA ASN A 50 14.46 -3.02 4.17
C ASN A 50 14.03 -4.06 5.21
N THR A 51 13.22 -3.68 6.20
CA THR A 51 12.77 -4.57 7.27
C THR A 51 11.64 -5.51 6.84
N HIS A 52 11.21 -5.44 5.58
CA HIS A 52 10.08 -6.19 5.03
C HIS A 52 8.76 -5.98 5.81
N ARG A 53 8.68 -4.90 6.60
CA ARG A 53 7.49 -4.53 7.37
C ARG A 53 6.31 -4.08 6.53
N ALA A 54 6.56 -3.62 5.31
CA ALA A 54 5.53 -3.14 4.42
C ALA A 54 5.62 -3.86 3.07
N LYS A 55 4.47 -4.29 2.56
CA LYS A 55 4.30 -4.72 1.17
C LYS A 55 3.68 -3.57 0.39
N HIS A 56 4.41 -3.05 -0.58
CA HIS A 56 4.02 -1.94 -1.44
C HIS A 56 3.44 -2.47 -2.75
N PHE A 57 2.24 -2.06 -3.10
CA PHE A 57 1.55 -2.51 -4.31
C PHE A 57 1.59 -1.45 -5.40
N ALA A 58 1.92 -1.86 -6.62
CA ALA A 58 1.92 -1.01 -7.79
C ALA A 58 1.51 -1.77 -9.06
N CYS A 59 1.02 -1.04 -10.06
CA CYS A 59 0.74 -1.63 -11.36
C CYS A 59 2.05 -1.85 -12.12
N PRO A 60 2.40 -3.08 -12.52
CA PRO A 60 3.60 -3.32 -13.32
C PRO A 60 3.45 -2.79 -14.76
N ARG A 61 2.22 -2.53 -15.21
CA ARG A 61 1.94 -2.05 -16.57
C ARG A 61 2.10 -0.55 -16.72
N CYS A 62 1.63 0.24 -15.76
CA CYS A 62 1.65 1.70 -15.84
C CYS A 62 2.49 2.37 -14.73
N GLY A 63 3.00 1.62 -13.75
CA GLY A 63 3.85 2.14 -12.67
C GLY A 63 3.11 2.85 -11.54
N VAL A 64 1.79 2.97 -11.59
CA VAL A 64 0.99 3.65 -10.54
C VAL A 64 1.11 2.89 -9.22
N TYR A 65 1.52 3.59 -8.17
CA TYR A 65 1.53 3.11 -6.78
C TYR A 65 0.13 3.25 -6.18
N THR A 66 -0.43 2.15 -5.66
CA THR A 66 -1.82 2.14 -5.18
C THR A 66 -1.90 2.23 -3.66
N PHE A 67 -1.48 1.19 -2.96
CA PHE A 67 -1.55 1.08 -1.51
C PHE A 67 -0.37 0.27 -0.96
N GLN A 68 -0.25 0.22 0.35
CA GLN A 68 0.66 -0.68 1.04
C GLN A 68 -0.04 -1.35 2.22
N LEU A 69 0.36 -2.58 2.51
CA LEU A 69 -0.03 -3.29 3.71
C LEU A 69 1.15 -3.29 4.68
N THR A 70 0.91 -2.84 5.91
CA THR A 70 1.90 -2.87 6.98
C THR A 70 1.69 -4.12 7.81
N LEU A 71 2.70 -4.99 7.83
CA LEU A 71 2.68 -6.22 8.61
C LEU A 71 2.93 -5.92 10.09
N PRO A 72 2.24 -6.64 11.00
CA PRO A 72 2.54 -6.56 12.42
C PRO A 72 3.98 -7.03 12.71
N PRO A 73 4.61 -6.57 13.79
CA PRO A 73 5.96 -7.00 14.18
C PRO A 73 6.16 -8.51 14.24
N SER A 74 5.12 -9.28 14.58
CA SER A 74 5.13 -10.74 14.68
C SER A 74 5.25 -11.48 13.33
N PHE A 75 4.97 -10.82 12.20
CA PHE A 75 4.92 -11.44 10.87
C PHE A 75 6.20 -11.22 10.04
N ILE A 76 7.24 -10.62 10.61
CA ILE A 76 8.46 -10.23 9.88
C ILE A 76 9.50 -11.38 9.83
N GLN A 77 9.28 -12.50 10.53
CA GLN A 77 10.27 -13.57 10.73
C GLN A 77 10.02 -14.88 9.96
N SER A 78 9.29 -14.86 8.84
CA SER A 78 9.14 -16.06 7.97
C SER A 78 9.83 -15.87 6.62
#